data_AF-A0A6I3LDF2-F1
#
_entry.id   AF-A0A6I3LDF2-F1
#
_cell.length_a   1.000
_cell.length_b   1.000
_cell.length_c   1.000
_cell.angle_alpha   90.00
_cell.angle_beta   90.00
_cell.angle_gamma   90.00
#
_symmetry.space_group_name_H-M   'P 1'
#
loop_
_entity.id
_entity.type
_entity.pdbx_description
1 polymer ?
#
loop_
_entity_poly.entity_id
_entity_poly.type
_entity_poly.pdbx_seq_one_letter_code
_entity_poly.pdbx_strand_id
1 'polypeptide(L)' 'MTKQERIQREIIVLMKVAKENDKLDLSEKIEELVFSIKQGIDEAQTDDEVVLYAKYLKIVNSIKK' A
#
# COMPACT_ATOMS: atom_id res chain seq x y z
N MET A 1 11.12 -4.67 -12.50
CA MET A 1 10.20 -3.88 -11.65
C MET A 1 10.57 -4.17 -10.21
N THR A 2 10.88 -3.15 -9.42
CA THR A 2 11.25 -3.32 -8.01
C THR A 2 10.01 -3.62 -7.16
N LYS A 3 10.21 -4.17 -5.96
CA LYS A 3 9.13 -4.38 -4.98
C LYS A 3 8.40 -3.07 -4.67
N GLN A 4 9.15 -1.98 -4.56
CA GLN A 4 8.62 -0.62 -4.34
C GLN A 4 7.70 -0.16 -5.48
N GLU A 5 8.14 -0.31 -6.73
CA GLU A 5 7.33 0.07 -7.91
C GLU A 5 6.03 -0.74 -7.99
N ARG A 6 6.09 -2.04 -7.64
CA ARG A 6 4.91 -2.91 -7.62
C ARG A 6 3.90 -2.44 -6.57
N ILE A 7 4.37 -2.24 -5.33
CA ILE A 7 3.53 -1.75 -4.22
C ILE A 7 2.92 -0.38 -4.57
N GLN A 8 3.70 0.53 -5.15
CA GLN A 8 3.20 1.84 -5.56
C GLN A 8 2.07 1.73 -6.59
N ARG A 9 2.21 0.86 -7.61
CA ARG A 9 1.17 0.62 -8.60
C ARG A 9 -0.09 0.04 -7.98
N GLU A 10 0.05 -0.95 -7.09
CA GLU A 10 -1.08 -1.56 -6.38
C GLU A 10 -1.84 -0.53 -5.54
N ILE A 11 -1.14 0.38 -4.84
CA ILE A 11 -1.76 1.48 -4.10
C ILE A 11 -2.57 2.40 -5.04
N ILE A 12 -2.00 2.79 -6.19
CA ILE A 12 -2.68 3.68 -7.15
C ILE A 12 -3.96 3.01 -7.68
N VAL A 13 -3.88 1.72 -8.04
CA VAL A 13 -5.04 0.96 -8.51
C VAL A 13 -6.10 0.88 -7.43
N LEU A 14 -5.71 0.56 -6.19
CA LEU A 14 -6.61 0.45 -5.06
C LEU A 14 -7.34 1.77 -4.77
N MET A 15 -6.61 2.90 -4.81
CA MET A 15 -7.20 4.24 -4.66
C MET A 15 -8.23 4.54 -5.76
N LYS A 16 -7.92 4.17 -7.01
CA LYS A 16 -8.83 4.40 -8.14
C LYS A 16 -10.10 3.55 -7.99
N VAL A 17 -9.96 2.27 -7.66
CA VAL A 17 -11.09 1.36 -7.47
C VAL A 17 -11.98 1.82 -6.32
N ALA A 18 -11.39 2.19 -5.17
CA ALA A 18 -12.14 2.70 -4.01
C ALA A 18 -12.91 3.99 -4.35
N LYS A 19 -12.35 4.86 -5.20
CA LYS A 19 -13.02 6.08 -5.66
C LYS A 19 -14.17 5.80 -6.63
N GLU A 20 -14.02 4.78 -7.48
CA GLU A 20 -15.01 4.45 -8.52
C GLU A 20 -16.13 3.52 -8.01
N ASN A 21 -15.89 2.75 -6.95
CA ASN A 21 -16.82 1.74 -6.43
C ASN A 21 -16.84 1.73 -4.90
N ASP A 22 -17.75 2.50 -4.30
CA ASP A 22 -17.95 2.64 -2.85
C ASP A 22 -18.48 1.36 -2.15
N LYS A 23 -19.08 0.43 -2.92
CA LYS A 23 -19.65 -0.82 -2.41
C LYS A 23 -18.72 -2.03 -2.50
N LEU A 24 -17.54 -1.87 -3.08
CA LEU A 24 -16.63 -2.99 -3.27
C LEU A 24 -15.87 -3.25 -1.97
N ASP A 25 -15.97 -4.47 -1.45
CA ASP A 25 -15.16 -4.87 -0.31
C ASP A 25 -13.69 -5.02 -0.75
N LEU A 26 -12.85 -4.10 -0.28
CA LEU A 26 -11.42 -4.07 -0.56
C LEU A 26 -10.59 -4.51 0.64
N SER A 27 -11.23 -5.00 1.72
CA SER A 27 -10.56 -5.33 2.98
C SER A 27 -9.42 -6.34 2.81
N GLU A 28 -9.65 -7.44 2.09
CA GLU A 28 -8.64 -8.46 1.82
C GLU A 28 -7.42 -7.90 1.07
N LYS A 29 -7.66 -7.15 -0.02
CA LYS A 29 -6.59 -6.51 -0.80
C LYS A 29 -5.83 -5.46 0.00
N ILE A 30 -6.52 -4.72 0.86
CA ILE A 30 -5.90 -3.77 1.79
C ILE A 30 -4.97 -4.51 2.74
N GLU A 31 -5.40 -5.65 3.31
CA GLU A 31 -4.60 -6.44 4.25
C GLU A 31 -3.36 -7.07 3.58
N GLU A 32 -3.50 -7.61 2.36
CA GLU A 32 -2.38 -8.11 1.57
C GLU A 32 -1.33 -7.02 1.28
N LEU A 33 -1.81 -5.82 0.94
CA LEU A 33 -0.95 -4.67 0.64
C LEU A 33 -0.26 -4.14 1.90
N VAL A 34 -0.97 -4.08 3.03
CA VAL A 34 -0.41 -3.75 4.35
C VAL A 34 0.70 -4.74 4.73
N PHE A 35 0.48 -6.04 4.52
CA PHE A 35 1.49 -7.05 4.77
C PHE A 35 2.73 -6.85 3.89
N SER A 36 2.53 -6.64 2.58
CA SER A 36 3.63 -6.37 1.64
C SER A 36 4.43 -5.11 1.98
N ILE A 37 3.76 -4.05 2.44
CA ILE A 37 4.40 -2.82 2.89
C ILE A 37 5.22 -3.06 4.16
N LYS A 38 4.68 -3.81 5.15
CA LYS A 38 5.41 -4.14 6.38
C LYS A 38 6.67 -4.96 6.10
N GLN A 39 6.58 -5.96 5.21
CA GLN A 39 7.78 -6.67 4.75
C GLN A 39 8.78 -5.72 4.07
N GLY A 40 8.29 -4.74 3.31
CA GLY A 40 9.15 -3.71 2.73
C GLY A 40 9.89 -2.87 3.78
N ILE A 41 9.23 -2.55 4.91
CA ILE A 41 9.86 -1.87 6.07
C ILE A 41 10.93 -2.77 6.69
N ASP A 42 10.63 -4.05 6.93
CA ASP A 42 11.55 -4.99 7.56
C ASP A 42 12.80 -5.26 6.68
N GLU A 43 12.65 -5.18 5.36
CA GLU A 43 13.72 -5.40 4.38
C GLU A 43 14.46 -4.11 3.96
N ALA A 44 13.98 -2.94 4.40
CA ALA A 44 14.55 -1.65 3.99
C ALA A 44 16.01 -1.50 4.43
N GLN A 45 16.86 -1.02 3.53
CA GLN A 45 18.29 -0.85 3.82
C GLN A 45 18.67 0.58 4.19
N THR A 46 17.75 1.53 3.97
CA THR A 46 17.97 2.94 4.29
C THR A 46 16.77 3.55 4.99
N ASP A 47 17.02 4.60 5.77
CA ASP A 47 15.95 5.36 6.44
C ASP A 47 14.96 5.96 5.43
N ASP A 48 15.43 6.38 4.26
CA ASP A 48 14.58 6.92 3.20
C ASP A 48 13.57 5.87 2.69
N GLU A 49 14.00 4.61 2.57
CA GLU A 49 13.11 3.50 2.19
C GLU A 49 12.08 3.21 3.29
N VAL A 50 12.50 3.20 4.56
CA VAL A 50 11.58 3.05 5.70
C VAL A 50 10.52 4.14 5.68
N VAL A 51 10.93 5.40 5.48
CA VAL A 51 10.02 6.55 5.39
C VAL A 51 9.07 6.42 4.20
N LEU A 52 9.56 5.93 3.05
CA LEU A 52 8.73 5.69 1.88
C LEU A 52 7.64 4.64 2.15
N TYR A 53 8.00 3.49 2.72
CA TYR A 53 7.03 2.45 3.06
C TYR A 53 6.05 2.90 4.15
N ALA A 54 6.50 3.69 5.14
CA ALA A 54 5.61 4.27 6.14
C ALA A 54 4.57 5.22 5.51
N LYS A 55 4.96 6.01 4.50
CA LYS A 55 4.02 6.84 3.72
C LYS A 55 3.00 6.00 2.97
N TYR A 56 3.42 4.90 2.35
CA TYR A 56 2.52 3.95 1.70
C TYR A 56 1.49 3.37 2.67
N LEU A 57 1.93 2.96 3.86
CA LEU A 57 1.04 2.42 4.89
C LEU A 57 -0.03 3.44 5.30
N LYS A 58 0.34 4.72 5.46
CA LYS A 58 -0.60 5.80 5.76
C LYS A 58 -1.68 5.97 4.68
N ILE A 59 -1.28 5.88 3.41
CA ILE A 59 -2.21 5.99 2.28
C ILE A 59 -3.19 4.81 2.30
N VAL A 60 -2.70 3.58 2.40
CA VAL A 60 -3.55 2.39 2.41
C VAL A 60 -4.54 2.39 3.57
N ASN A 61 -4.10 2.78 4.77
CA ASN A 61 -4.99 2.90 5.93
C ASN A 61 -6.07 3.98 5.76
N SER A 62 -5.82 5.01 4.94
CA SER A 62 -6.84 6.03 4.64
C SER A 62 -7.95 5.52 3.72
N ILE A 63 -7.71 4.45 2.96
CA ILE A 63 -8.69 3.82 2.07
C ILE A 63 -9.67 2.93 2.86
N LYS A 64 -9.26 2.41 4.04
CA LYS A 64 -10.09 1.58 4.92
C LYS A 64 -11.20 2.37 5.66
N LYS A 65 -11.23 3.70 5.54
CA LYS A 65 -12.22 4.58 6.20
C LYS A 65 -13.56 4.54 5.50
#